data_AF-A0A380FH05-F1
#
_entry.id   AF-A0A380FH05-F1
#
_cell.length_a   1.000
_cell.length_b   1.000
_cell.length_c   1.000
_cell.angle_alpha   90.00
_cell.angle_beta   90.00
_cell.angle_gamma   90.00
#
_symmetry.space_group_name_H-M   'P 1'
#
loop_
_entity.id
_entity.type
_entity.pdbx_description
1 polymer ?
#
loop_
_entity_poly.entity_id
_entity_poly.type
_entity_poly.pdbx_seq_one_letter_code
_entity_poly.pdbx_strand_id
1 'polypeptide(L)'
;MIGPTGVGKTEIARRMAKIVGAPFIKVEATKFTEVGYVGRDVESMVRDLVDVAVRLVKEQKKLLVEDEAREKANEKLVKLLVPSMKKKANQNNNPLESLFGGAMPNFGQNSDEEEEAPTEEIKTKRSEIKQQLLNGQLEEEKVRIKVEQDPGAMGMLGTNQNQQMQDMMNQLLPKKKVEREVPVKTARKILADEFADELIDQESANQEAIELAEQMGIIFIDEIDKVATNNQNSGQDVSRQGVQRDILPILEGSMIQTKYGTVSTEHMLFYWCWCIPCC
;
A
#
# COMPACT_ATOMS: atom_id res chain seq x y z
N MET A 1 26.48 18.27 -5.11
CA MET A 1 26.85 17.72 -6.42
C MET A 1 26.72 18.80 -7.47
N ILE A 2 27.80 19.09 -8.20
CA ILE A 2 27.84 20.15 -9.21
C ILE A 2 28.15 19.51 -10.56
N GLY A 3 27.41 19.87 -11.60
CA GLY A 3 27.65 19.38 -12.97
C GLY A 3 26.49 19.69 -13.91
N PRO A 4 26.60 19.43 -15.22
CA PRO A 4 25.49 19.64 -16.15
C PRO A 4 24.32 18.71 -15.88
N THR A 5 23.16 18.99 -16.49
CA THR A 5 22.03 18.06 -16.49
C THR A 5 22.42 16.76 -17.19
N GLY A 6 21.80 15.64 -16.78
CA GLY A 6 22.01 14.35 -17.46
C GLY A 6 23.27 13.57 -17.11
N VAL A 7 24.21 14.10 -16.29
CA VAL A 7 25.43 13.36 -15.88
C VAL A 7 25.19 12.29 -14.79
N GLY A 8 23.94 12.00 -14.46
CA GLY A 8 23.59 10.93 -13.51
C GLY A 8 23.65 11.29 -12.02
N LYS A 9 23.68 12.58 -11.65
CA LYS A 9 23.73 13.03 -10.24
C LYS A 9 22.64 12.38 -9.38
N THR A 10 21.39 12.41 -9.86
CA THR A 10 20.25 11.78 -9.18
C THR A 10 20.36 10.26 -9.15
N GLU A 11 20.89 9.64 -10.21
CA GLU A 11 21.05 8.18 -10.28
C GLU A 11 22.10 7.67 -9.29
N ILE A 12 23.19 8.41 -9.07
CA ILE A 12 24.20 8.07 -8.06
C ILE A 12 23.56 8.03 -6.67
N ALA A 13 22.85 9.09 -6.28
CA ALA A 13 22.20 9.17 -4.97
C ALA A 13 21.11 8.10 -4.80
N ARG A 14 20.27 7.89 -5.82
CA ARG A 14 19.22 6.86 -5.81
C ARG A 14 19.79 5.45 -5.66
N ARG A 15 20.84 5.12 -6.43
CA ARG A 15 21.47 3.78 -6.37
C ARG A 15 22.16 3.56 -5.03
N MET A 16 22.85 4.56 -4.52
CA MET A 16 23.47 4.49 -3.20
C MET A 16 22.42 4.17 -2.13
N ALA A 17 21.32 4.92 -2.09
CA ALA A 17 20.23 4.68 -1.13
C ALA A 17 19.68 3.25 -1.23
N LYS A 18 19.46 2.75 -2.46
CA LYS A 18 18.97 1.38 -2.68
C LYS A 18 19.96 0.32 -2.20
N ILE A 19 21.27 0.53 -2.36
CA ILE A 19 22.30 -0.43 -1.93
C ILE A 19 22.36 -0.52 -0.40
N VAL A 20 22.23 0.60 0.30
CA VAL A 20 22.28 0.64 1.77
C VAL A 20 20.92 0.42 2.43
N GLY A 21 19.84 0.25 1.65
CA GLY A 21 18.48 0.09 2.17
C GLY A 21 17.90 1.36 2.82
N ALA A 22 18.42 2.54 2.47
CA ALA A 22 18.00 3.81 3.05
C ALA A 22 16.74 4.38 2.38
N PRO A 23 15.84 5.03 3.15
CA PRO A 23 14.74 5.79 2.58
C PRO A 23 15.26 6.98 1.78
N PHE A 24 14.72 7.18 0.59
CA PHE A 24 15.18 8.20 -0.37
C PHE A 24 14.02 8.96 -0.97
N ILE A 25 14.12 10.29 -0.96
CA ILE A 25 13.18 11.17 -1.65
C ILE A 25 13.91 12.17 -2.54
N LYS A 26 13.35 12.44 -3.72
CA LYS A 26 13.79 13.51 -4.62
C LYS A 26 12.76 14.64 -4.58
N VAL A 27 13.20 15.83 -4.19
CA VAL A 27 12.40 17.06 -4.21
C VAL A 27 13.04 18.10 -5.12
N GLU A 28 12.22 18.96 -5.73
CA GLU A 28 12.68 20.09 -6.53
C GLU A 28 12.50 21.36 -5.71
N ALA A 29 13.56 22.16 -5.55
CA ALA A 29 13.52 23.34 -4.69
C ALA A 29 12.47 24.38 -5.14
N THR A 30 12.18 24.43 -6.44
CA THR A 30 11.18 25.33 -7.03
C THR A 30 9.75 25.06 -6.55
N LYS A 31 9.45 23.84 -6.06
CA LYS A 31 8.13 23.47 -5.54
C LYS A 31 7.73 24.20 -4.25
N PHE A 32 8.72 24.74 -3.53
CA PHE A 32 8.49 25.47 -2.28
C PHE A 32 8.39 26.99 -2.49
N THR A 33 8.58 27.48 -3.73
CA THR A 33 8.36 28.89 -4.05
C THR A 33 6.88 29.21 -4.20
N GLU A 34 6.49 30.46 -3.95
CA GLU A 34 5.09 30.92 -4.00
C GLU A 34 4.42 30.70 -5.37
N VAL A 35 5.21 30.64 -6.44
CA VAL A 35 4.75 30.47 -7.83
C VAL A 35 4.57 28.98 -8.20
N GLY A 36 5.18 28.06 -7.45
CA GLY A 36 5.34 26.65 -7.83
C GLY A 36 4.28 25.69 -7.28
N TYR A 37 3.67 25.99 -6.13
CA TYR A 37 2.45 25.31 -5.64
C TYR A 37 1.91 26.05 -4.42
N VAL A 38 0.60 26.28 -4.40
CA VAL A 38 -0.12 26.85 -3.26
C VAL A 38 0.09 25.93 -2.03
N GLY A 39 0.92 26.36 -1.07
CA GLY A 39 0.88 25.86 0.32
C GLY A 39 1.60 24.55 0.65
N ARG A 40 2.62 24.09 -0.11
CA ARG A 40 3.48 23.00 0.39
C ARG A 40 4.56 23.56 1.31
N ASP A 41 4.40 23.23 2.58
CA ASP A 41 5.39 23.40 3.64
C ASP A 41 6.68 22.61 3.34
N VAL A 42 7.85 23.21 3.58
CA VAL A 42 9.16 22.58 3.36
C VAL A 42 9.28 21.30 4.18
N GLU A 43 8.68 21.22 5.36
CA GLU A 43 8.68 20.00 6.19
C GLU A 43 7.99 18.80 5.50
N SER A 44 7.17 19.04 4.46
CA SER A 44 6.57 17.95 3.67
C SER A 44 7.60 17.02 3.06
N MET A 45 8.82 17.48 2.76
CA MET A 45 9.89 16.60 2.26
C MET A 45 10.29 15.53 3.28
N VAL A 46 10.25 15.88 4.57
CA VAL A 46 10.56 14.96 5.65
C VAL A 46 9.38 14.03 5.92
N ARG A 47 8.14 14.54 5.87
CA ARG A 47 6.93 13.69 5.97
C ARG A 47 6.88 12.65 4.85
N ASP A 48 7.20 13.06 3.62
CA ASP A 48 7.27 12.17 2.45
C ASP A 48 8.39 11.13 2.58
N LEU A 49 9.55 11.52 3.14
CA LEU A 49 10.64 10.59 3.44
C LEU A 49 10.23 9.51 4.44
N VAL A 50 9.53 9.90 5.51
CA VAL A 50 9.04 8.97 6.53
C VAL A 50 7.98 8.02 5.97
N ASP A 51 7.10 8.51 5.08
CA ASP A 51 6.18 7.64 4.32
C ASP A 51 6.93 6.56 3.52
N VAL A 52 8.08 6.91 2.91
CA VAL A 52 8.95 5.95 2.22
C VAL A 52 9.59 4.97 3.20
N ALA A 53 10.09 5.45 4.35
CA ALA A 53 10.68 4.60 5.38
C ALA A 53 9.68 3.56 5.92
N VAL A 54 8.45 3.98 6.19
CA VAL A 54 7.37 3.09 6.65
C VAL A 54 7.07 2.00 5.61
N ARG A 55 7.08 2.35 4.31
CA ARG A 55 6.90 1.35 3.25
C ARG A 55 8.05 0.34 3.24
N LEU A 56 9.30 0.81 3.34
CA LEU A 56 10.47 -0.06 3.36
C LEU A 56 10.44 -1.04 4.55
N VAL A 57 10.15 -0.55 5.76
CA VAL A 57 10.06 -1.40 6.97
C VAL A 57 8.92 -2.38 6.86
N LYS A 58 7.75 -1.96 6.35
CA LYS A 58 6.61 -2.86 6.14
C LYS A 58 6.92 -3.96 5.12
N GLU A 59 7.58 -3.63 4.03
CA GLU A 59 8.02 -4.63 3.04
C GLU A 59 8.99 -5.65 3.67
N GLN A 60 9.94 -5.19 4.50
CA GLN A 60 10.86 -6.08 5.22
C GLN A 60 10.12 -6.98 6.22
N LYS A 61 9.24 -6.42 7.06
CA LYS A 61 8.46 -7.20 8.02
C LYS A 61 7.53 -8.19 7.34
N LYS A 62 6.94 -7.82 6.21
CA LYS A 62 6.09 -8.69 5.40
C LYS A 62 6.82 -9.95 4.92
N LEU A 63 8.09 -9.81 4.52
CA LEU A 63 8.92 -10.95 4.14
C LEU A 63 9.20 -11.89 5.32
N LEU A 64 9.33 -11.36 6.55
CA LEU A 64 9.57 -12.18 7.75
C LEU A 64 8.34 -13.01 8.15
N VAL A 65 7.13 -12.51 7.89
CA VAL A 65 5.87 -13.18 8.24
C VAL A 65 5.20 -13.90 7.07
N GLU A 66 5.84 -13.94 5.89
CA GLU A 66 5.26 -14.50 4.66
C GLU A 66 4.83 -15.97 4.83
N ASP A 67 5.67 -16.79 5.48
CA ASP A 67 5.36 -18.20 5.69
C ASP A 67 4.18 -18.40 6.65
N GLU A 68 4.16 -17.69 7.78
CA GLU A 68 3.05 -17.76 8.74
C GLU A 68 1.74 -17.24 8.12
N ALA A 69 1.81 -16.14 7.38
CA ALA A 69 0.68 -15.57 6.67
C ALA A 69 0.13 -16.55 5.62
N ARG A 70 1.02 -17.27 4.91
CA ARG A 70 0.64 -18.30 3.94
C ARG A 70 -0.04 -19.50 4.61
N GLU A 71 0.41 -19.92 5.79
CA GLU A 71 -0.26 -20.97 6.55
C GLU A 71 -1.67 -20.55 6.97
N LYS A 72 -1.84 -19.34 7.53
CA LYS A 72 -3.16 -18.79 7.88
C LYS A 72 -4.07 -18.65 6.66
N ALA A 73 -3.53 -18.22 5.52
CA ALA A 73 -4.24 -18.17 4.25
C ALA A 73 -4.76 -19.55 3.84
N ASN A 74 -3.92 -20.59 3.92
CA ASN A 74 -4.33 -21.96 3.61
C ASN A 74 -5.43 -22.47 4.55
N GLU A 75 -5.35 -22.17 5.85
CA GLU A 75 -6.40 -22.56 6.79
C GLU A 75 -7.74 -21.88 6.50
N LYS A 76 -7.73 -20.60 6.12
CA LYS A 76 -8.93 -19.89 5.66
C LYS A 76 -9.49 -20.47 4.37
N LEU A 77 -8.63 -20.85 3.42
CA LEU A 77 -9.04 -21.50 2.17
C LEU A 77 -9.73 -22.84 2.41
N VAL A 78 -9.19 -23.68 3.31
CA VAL A 78 -9.82 -24.97 3.68
C VAL A 78 -11.23 -24.73 4.24
N LYS A 79 -11.42 -23.70 5.07
CA LYS A 79 -12.75 -23.34 5.59
C LYS A 79 -13.73 -22.90 4.50
N LEU A 80 -13.25 -22.24 3.43
CA LEU A 80 -14.10 -21.80 2.31
C LEU A 80 -14.42 -22.93 1.32
N LEU A 81 -13.53 -23.92 1.18
CA LEU A 81 -13.70 -25.06 0.27
C LEU A 81 -14.66 -26.14 0.81
N VAL A 82 -14.66 -26.40 2.13
CA VAL A 82 -15.50 -27.45 2.73
C VAL A 82 -17.01 -27.25 2.47
N PRO A 83 -17.60 -26.05 2.65
CA PRO A 83 -19.02 -25.83 2.38
C PRO A 83 -19.37 -25.82 0.88
N SER A 84 -18.46 -25.35 0.03
CA SER A 84 -18.68 -25.33 -1.43
C SER A 84 -18.69 -26.74 -2.02
N MET A 85 -17.86 -27.65 -1.49
CA MET A 85 -17.92 -29.08 -1.84
C MET A 85 -19.19 -29.76 -1.31
N LYS A 86 -19.68 -29.43 -0.10
CA LYS A 86 -20.98 -29.93 0.41
C LYS A 86 -22.14 -29.52 -0.52
N LYS A 87 -22.18 -28.26 -0.98
CA LYS A 87 -23.22 -27.79 -1.92
C LYS A 87 -23.17 -28.52 -3.27
N LYS A 88 -21.97 -28.74 -3.83
CA LYS A 88 -21.81 -29.55 -5.06
C LYS A 88 -22.21 -31.02 -4.86
N ALA A 89 -21.89 -31.62 -3.71
CA ALA A 89 -22.27 -33.00 -3.39
C ALA A 89 -23.79 -33.17 -3.22
N ASN A 90 -24.48 -32.23 -2.56
CA ASN A 90 -25.93 -32.25 -2.44
C ASN A 90 -26.66 -32.01 -3.77
N GLN A 91 -26.05 -31.27 -4.70
CA GLN A 91 -26.64 -31.04 -6.03
C GLN A 91 -26.65 -32.30 -6.92
N ASN A 92 -25.75 -33.25 -6.66
CA ASN A 92 -25.62 -34.47 -7.48
C ASN A 92 -26.44 -35.66 -6.99
N ASN A 93 -27.01 -35.63 -5.76
CA ASN A 93 -27.51 -36.85 -5.14
C ASN A 93 -29.04 -37.05 -5.10
N ASN A 94 -29.89 -36.05 -5.37
CA ASN A 94 -31.35 -36.24 -5.18
C ASN A 94 -32.23 -35.92 -6.41
N PRO A 95 -32.11 -36.68 -7.53
CA PRO A 95 -33.13 -36.67 -8.59
C PRO A 95 -34.49 -37.26 -8.13
N LEU A 96 -34.51 -38.02 -7.03
CA LEU A 96 -35.72 -38.63 -6.48
C LEU A 96 -36.56 -37.65 -5.63
N GLU A 97 -35.92 -36.66 -5.00
CA GLU A 97 -36.60 -35.69 -4.12
C GLU A 97 -37.34 -34.60 -4.91
N SER A 98 -36.81 -34.25 -6.08
CA SER A 98 -37.49 -33.36 -7.03
C SER A 98 -38.76 -33.99 -7.65
N LEU A 99 -38.90 -35.32 -7.60
CA LEU A 99 -40.08 -36.03 -8.11
C LEU A 99 -41.18 -36.18 -7.04
N PHE A 100 -40.80 -36.23 -5.75
CA PHE A 100 -41.75 -36.46 -4.64
C PHE A 100 -42.15 -35.19 -3.88
N GLY A 101 -41.45 -34.07 -4.07
CA GLY A 101 -41.67 -32.79 -3.36
C GLY A 101 -42.69 -31.82 -3.99
N GLY A 102 -43.46 -32.24 -5.00
CA GLY A 102 -44.33 -31.36 -5.82
C GLY A 102 -45.60 -30.81 -5.15
N ALA A 103 -45.70 -30.73 -3.82
CA ALA A 103 -46.94 -30.34 -3.14
C ALA A 103 -46.78 -29.52 -1.84
N MET A 104 -45.80 -28.61 -1.75
CA MET A 104 -45.85 -27.53 -0.75
C MET A 104 -45.09 -26.28 -1.20
N PRO A 105 -45.69 -25.08 -1.10
CA PRO A 105 -44.97 -23.82 -1.29
C PRO A 105 -44.18 -23.51 -0.01
N ASN A 106 -42.87 -23.78 0.00
CA ASN A 106 -42.01 -23.37 1.11
C ASN A 106 -41.49 -21.95 0.84
N PHE A 107 -42.14 -20.98 1.49
CA PHE A 107 -41.79 -19.57 1.47
C PHE A 107 -40.65 -19.32 2.46
N GLY A 108 -39.51 -18.85 1.95
CA GLY A 108 -38.49 -18.13 2.72
C GLY A 108 -37.61 -18.97 3.64
N GLN A 109 -36.37 -19.22 3.21
CA GLN A 109 -35.26 -19.25 4.14
C GLN A 109 -34.07 -18.54 3.50
N ASN A 110 -33.91 -17.29 3.94
CA ASN A 110 -32.69 -16.53 3.75
C ASN A 110 -31.53 -17.33 4.35
N SER A 111 -30.45 -17.32 3.60
CA SER A 111 -29.12 -17.76 3.96
C SER A 111 -28.56 -16.88 5.09
N ASP A 112 -28.92 -17.20 6.33
CA ASP A 112 -28.24 -16.70 7.51
C ASP A 112 -27.41 -17.81 8.16
N GLU A 113 -26.26 -17.36 8.62
CA GLU A 113 -25.12 -18.09 9.14
C GLU A 113 -25.49 -19.00 10.31
N GLU A 114 -25.55 -20.31 10.10
CA GLU A 114 -25.42 -21.27 11.19
C GLU A 114 -23.99 -21.81 11.20
N GLU A 115 -23.23 -21.40 12.22
CA GLU A 115 -22.05 -22.12 12.68
C GLU A 115 -22.49 -23.53 13.12
N GLU A 116 -22.58 -24.46 12.16
CA GLU A 116 -22.75 -25.88 12.48
C GLU A 116 -21.53 -26.35 13.29
N ALA A 117 -21.79 -26.78 14.54
CA ALA A 117 -20.81 -27.41 15.41
C ALA A 117 -20.03 -28.51 14.66
N PRO A 118 -18.73 -28.70 14.95
CA PRO A 118 -17.87 -29.59 14.17
C PRO A 118 -18.27 -31.06 14.43
N THR A 119 -19.16 -31.60 13.60
CA THR A 119 -19.34 -33.04 13.50
C THR A 119 -18.01 -33.68 13.10
N GLU A 120 -17.70 -34.86 13.64
CA GLU A 120 -16.42 -35.57 13.39
C GLU A 120 -16.15 -35.76 11.88
N GLU A 121 -17.18 -35.92 11.06
CA GLU A 121 -17.08 -36.01 9.60
C GLU A 121 -16.57 -34.71 8.93
N ILE A 122 -16.84 -33.55 9.52
CA ILE A 122 -16.36 -32.27 9.00
C ILE A 122 -14.87 -32.11 9.31
N LYS A 123 -14.39 -32.66 10.44
CA LYS A 123 -12.97 -32.63 10.80
C LYS A 123 -12.13 -33.51 9.88
N THR A 124 -12.59 -34.72 9.57
CA THR A 124 -11.88 -35.65 8.66
C THR A 124 -11.80 -35.10 7.23
N LYS A 125 -12.91 -34.57 6.70
CA LYS A 125 -12.91 -33.90 5.38
C LYS A 125 -12.01 -32.67 5.35
N ARG A 126 -11.94 -31.90 6.44
CA ARG A 126 -11.03 -30.75 6.55
C ARG A 126 -9.56 -31.17 6.49
N SER A 127 -9.19 -32.28 7.13
CA SER A 127 -7.80 -32.78 7.08
C SER A 127 -7.42 -33.27 5.70
N GLU A 128 -8.33 -33.95 4.99
CA GLU A 128 -8.10 -34.42 3.62
C GLU A 128 -7.94 -33.25 2.65
N ILE A 129 -8.83 -32.26 2.72
CA ILE A 129 -8.75 -31.05 1.89
C ILE A 129 -7.48 -30.26 2.21
N LYS A 130 -7.06 -30.19 3.48
CA LYS A 130 -5.78 -29.56 3.87
C LYS A 130 -4.61 -30.26 3.18
N GLN A 131 -4.57 -31.60 3.16
CA GLN A 131 -3.53 -32.35 2.45
C GLN A 131 -3.59 -32.14 0.93
N GLN A 132 -4.77 -32.16 0.32
CA GLN A 132 -4.94 -31.91 -1.12
C GLN A 132 -4.51 -30.49 -1.52
N LEU A 133 -4.78 -29.51 -0.66
CA LEU A 133 -4.39 -28.12 -0.86
C LEU A 133 -2.88 -27.93 -0.72
N LEU A 134 -2.25 -28.60 0.26
CA LEU A 134 -0.79 -28.65 0.40
C LEU A 134 -0.11 -29.33 -0.80
N ASN A 135 -0.74 -30.36 -1.36
CA ASN A 135 -0.27 -31.06 -2.55
C ASN A 135 -0.54 -30.30 -3.87
N GLY A 136 -1.14 -29.10 -3.81
CA GLY A 136 -1.42 -28.27 -4.99
C GLY A 136 -2.50 -28.82 -5.91
N GLN A 137 -3.38 -29.72 -5.43
CA GLN A 137 -4.38 -30.39 -6.26
C GLN A 137 -5.65 -29.54 -6.48
N LEU A 138 -5.85 -28.49 -5.68
CA LEU A 138 -7.06 -27.66 -5.67
C LEU A 138 -6.83 -26.23 -6.19
N GLU A 139 -5.68 -25.95 -6.81
CA GLU A 139 -5.28 -24.59 -7.24
C GLU A 139 -6.25 -23.92 -8.23
N GLU A 140 -6.87 -24.73 -9.10
CA GLU A 140 -7.83 -24.29 -10.13
C GLU A 140 -9.28 -24.21 -9.62
N GLU A 141 -9.56 -24.71 -8.42
CA GLU A 141 -10.90 -24.61 -7.86
C GLU A 141 -11.25 -23.15 -7.56
N LYS A 142 -12.50 -22.76 -7.82
CA LYS A 142 -12.97 -21.39 -7.60
C LYS A 142 -13.48 -21.24 -6.18
N VAL A 143 -13.01 -20.20 -5.51
CA VAL A 143 -13.45 -19.80 -4.17
C VAL A 143 -13.97 -18.37 -4.19
N ARG A 144 -15.00 -18.12 -3.38
CA ARG A 144 -15.53 -16.77 -3.14
C ARG A 144 -14.73 -16.13 -2.02
N ILE A 145 -14.08 -15.02 -2.31
CA ILE A 145 -13.40 -14.20 -1.30
C ILE A 145 -13.88 -12.74 -1.42
N LYS A 146 -13.91 -12.06 -0.26
CA LYS A 146 -14.21 -10.63 -0.16
C LYS A 146 -12.93 -9.87 -0.44
N VAL A 147 -12.80 -9.30 -1.64
CA VAL A 147 -11.62 -8.51 -2.02
C VAL A 147 -11.96 -7.03 -1.93
N GLU A 148 -11.04 -6.21 -1.43
CA GLU A 148 -11.15 -4.76 -1.51
C GLU A 148 -11.05 -4.33 -2.98
N GLN A 149 -12.13 -3.76 -3.51
CA GLN A 149 -12.13 -3.23 -4.87
C GLN A 149 -11.64 -1.79 -4.85
N ASP A 150 -10.56 -1.51 -5.58
CA ASP A 150 -10.13 -0.14 -5.86
C ASP A 150 -11.17 0.52 -6.79
N PRO A 151 -11.87 1.59 -6.36
CA PRO A 151 -12.97 2.19 -7.12
C PRO A 151 -12.57 2.70 -8.52
N GLY A 152 -11.27 2.85 -8.81
CA GLY A 152 -10.76 3.36 -10.07
C GLY A 152 -11.03 2.48 -11.30
N ALA A 153 -11.31 1.18 -11.13
CA ALA A 153 -11.49 0.27 -12.27
C ALA A 153 -12.87 0.39 -12.97
N MET A 154 -13.83 1.10 -12.37
CA MET A 154 -15.20 1.25 -12.89
C MET A 154 -15.50 2.69 -13.34
N GLY A 155 -14.47 3.50 -13.60
CA GLY A 155 -14.60 4.89 -14.10
C GLY A 155 -14.49 5.03 -15.62
N MET A 156 -14.13 3.98 -16.37
CA MET A 156 -13.84 4.09 -17.82
C MET A 156 -15.05 3.90 -18.75
N LEU A 157 -16.27 3.89 -18.19
CA LEU A 157 -17.52 3.69 -18.91
C LEU A 157 -18.55 4.78 -18.55
N GLY A 158 -18.13 6.05 -18.60
CA GLY A 158 -19.00 7.19 -18.28
C GLY A 158 -18.55 8.43 -19.04
N THR A 159 -19.44 8.94 -19.87
CA THR A 159 -19.26 10.10 -20.75
C THR A 159 -18.69 11.35 -20.04
N ASN A 160 -17.80 12.02 -20.76
CA ASN A 160 -17.19 13.32 -20.49
C ASN A 160 -18.20 14.37 -19.97
N GLN A 161 -18.14 14.74 -18.67
CA GLN A 161 -18.32 16.15 -18.24
C GLN A 161 -18.10 16.46 -16.75
N ASN A 162 -17.97 15.47 -15.84
CA ASN A 162 -18.01 15.76 -14.39
C ASN A 162 -16.96 15.02 -13.55
N GLN A 163 -15.68 15.06 -13.96
CA GLN A 163 -14.56 14.38 -13.28
C GLN A 163 -14.32 14.87 -11.84
N GLN A 164 -14.38 16.18 -11.57
CA GLN A 164 -14.10 16.71 -10.22
C GLN A 164 -15.14 16.32 -9.16
N MET A 165 -16.40 16.07 -9.56
CA MET A 165 -17.45 15.67 -8.61
C MET A 165 -17.44 14.17 -8.33
N GLN A 166 -16.98 13.34 -9.28
CA GLN A 166 -16.84 11.90 -9.09
C GLN A 166 -15.68 11.55 -8.13
N ASP A 167 -14.56 12.28 -8.21
CA ASP A 167 -13.40 12.03 -7.33
C ASP A 167 -13.71 12.36 -5.86
N MET A 168 -14.46 13.44 -5.62
CA MET A 168 -14.93 13.80 -4.27
C MET A 168 -15.97 12.81 -3.73
N MET A 169 -16.84 12.25 -4.59
CA MET A 169 -17.80 11.22 -4.21
C MET A 169 -17.13 9.87 -3.87
N ASN A 170 -16.05 9.52 -4.59
CA ASN A 170 -15.30 8.29 -4.37
C ASN A 170 -14.49 8.28 -3.06
N GLN A 171 -14.09 9.45 -2.54
CA GLN A 171 -13.44 9.57 -1.23
C GLN A 171 -14.41 9.47 -0.04
N LEU A 172 -15.69 9.78 -0.24
CA LEU A 172 -16.74 9.72 0.78
C LEU A 172 -17.45 8.37 0.86
N LEU A 173 -17.26 7.50 -0.13
CA LEU A 173 -17.82 6.15 -0.14
C LEU A 173 -16.90 5.18 0.61
N PRO A 174 -17.39 4.48 1.65
CA PRO A 174 -16.60 3.48 2.36
C PRO A 174 -16.18 2.38 1.38
N LYS A 175 -14.91 1.97 1.43
CA LYS A 175 -14.36 0.88 0.61
C LYS A 175 -15.23 -0.37 0.75
N LYS A 176 -16.11 -0.63 -0.21
CA LYS A 176 -16.97 -1.82 -0.20
C LYS A 176 -16.11 -3.02 -0.59
N LYS A 177 -15.97 -3.98 0.33
CA LYS A 177 -15.42 -5.30 0.02
C LYS A 177 -16.42 -6.00 -0.91
N VAL A 178 -15.99 -6.32 -2.13
CA VAL A 178 -16.83 -6.99 -3.13
C VAL A 178 -16.47 -8.47 -3.14
N GLU A 179 -17.49 -9.32 -3.06
CA GLU A 179 -17.30 -10.76 -3.20
C GLU A 179 -16.99 -11.11 -4.66
N ARG A 180 -15.86 -11.78 -4.87
CA ARG A 180 -15.45 -12.27 -6.20
C ARG A 180 -15.10 -13.74 -6.13
N GLU A 181 -15.45 -14.47 -7.19
CA GLU A 181 -14.98 -15.83 -7.42
C GLU A 181 -13.63 -15.80 -8.15
N VAL A 182 -12.60 -16.32 -7.50
CA VAL A 182 -11.24 -16.41 -8.03
C VAL A 182 -10.69 -17.82 -7.79
N PRO A 183 -9.73 -18.30 -8.60
CA PRO A 183 -9.08 -19.58 -8.36
C PRO A 183 -8.31 -19.57 -7.04
N VAL A 184 -8.22 -20.73 -6.37
CA VAL A 184 -7.50 -20.91 -5.09
C VAL A 184 -6.08 -20.37 -5.16
N LYS A 185 -5.37 -20.55 -6.28
CA LYS A 185 -4.03 -20.00 -6.48
C LYS A 185 -3.95 -18.49 -6.29
N THR A 186 -4.91 -17.76 -6.87
CA THR A 186 -4.99 -16.30 -6.76
C THR A 186 -5.51 -15.91 -5.38
N ALA A 187 -6.50 -16.64 -4.86
CA ALA A 187 -7.04 -16.40 -3.53
C ALA A 187 -5.98 -16.56 -2.44
N ARG A 188 -5.09 -17.55 -2.55
CA ARG A 188 -3.98 -17.76 -1.61
C ARG A 188 -3.07 -16.56 -1.52
N LYS A 189 -2.70 -15.96 -2.66
CA LYS A 189 -1.85 -14.76 -2.68
C LYS A 189 -2.53 -13.58 -2.01
N ILE A 190 -3.80 -13.31 -2.38
CA ILE A 190 -4.57 -12.20 -1.80
C ILE A 190 -4.72 -12.37 -0.28
N LEU A 191 -5.12 -13.57 0.16
CA LEU A 191 -5.29 -13.85 1.58
C LEU A 191 -3.97 -13.83 2.35
N ALA A 192 -2.88 -14.33 1.76
CA ALA A 192 -1.55 -14.27 2.39
C ALA A 192 -1.10 -12.81 2.54
N ASP A 193 -1.33 -11.96 1.54
CA ASP A 193 -1.04 -10.53 1.63
C ASP A 193 -1.87 -9.86 2.75
N GLU A 194 -3.17 -10.14 2.83
CA GLU A 194 -4.06 -9.63 3.90
C GLU A 194 -3.59 -10.07 5.29
N PHE A 195 -3.28 -11.36 5.46
CA PHE A 195 -2.83 -11.89 6.74
C PHE A 195 -1.44 -11.42 7.13
N ALA A 196 -0.55 -11.19 6.16
CA ALA A 196 0.76 -10.63 6.44
C ALA A 196 0.62 -9.20 6.98
N ASP A 197 -0.27 -8.39 6.38
CA ASP A 197 -0.55 -7.04 6.87
C ASP A 197 -1.18 -7.04 8.27
N GLU A 198 -2.04 -8.02 8.59
CA GLU A 198 -2.62 -8.22 9.92
C GLU A 198 -1.59 -8.66 10.97
N LEU A 199 -0.61 -9.47 10.57
CA LEU A 199 0.45 -9.97 11.44
C LEU A 199 1.49 -8.91 11.83
N ILE A 200 1.64 -7.88 11.01
CA ILE A 200 2.61 -6.82 11.28
C ILE A 200 2.07 -5.89 12.37
N ASP A 201 2.80 -5.82 13.48
CA ASP A 201 2.61 -4.77 14.48
C ASP A 201 2.94 -3.40 13.87
N GLN A 202 1.88 -2.63 13.64
CA GLN A 202 1.96 -1.31 13.03
C GLN A 202 2.71 -0.31 13.91
N GLU A 203 2.59 -0.41 15.24
CA GLU A 203 3.24 0.53 16.16
C GLU A 203 4.76 0.32 16.14
N SER A 204 5.20 -0.92 16.32
CA SER A 204 6.62 -1.29 16.18
C SER A 204 7.18 -0.94 14.79
N ALA A 205 6.42 -1.21 13.71
CA ALA A 205 6.86 -0.87 12.36
C ALA A 205 7.01 0.64 12.13
N ASN A 206 6.11 1.45 12.68
CA ASN A 206 6.18 2.90 12.58
C ASN A 206 7.37 3.46 13.37
N GLN A 207 7.64 2.94 14.57
CA GLN A 207 8.77 3.36 15.39
C GLN A 207 10.11 3.05 14.71
N GLU A 208 10.28 1.83 14.20
CA GLU A 208 11.48 1.43 13.45
C GLU A 208 11.65 2.23 12.16
N ALA A 209 10.55 2.60 11.50
CA ALA A 209 10.59 3.46 10.32
C ALA A 209 11.00 4.91 10.64
N ILE A 210 10.60 5.45 11.79
CA ILE A 210 11.07 6.75 12.27
C ILE A 210 12.59 6.68 12.49
N GLU A 211 13.06 5.70 13.25
CA GLU A 211 14.50 5.54 13.52
C GLU A 211 15.31 5.36 12.21
N LEU A 212 14.80 4.58 11.27
CA LEU A 212 15.41 4.41 9.95
C LEU A 212 15.47 5.73 9.16
N ALA A 213 14.40 6.54 9.21
CA ALA A 213 14.37 7.85 8.56
C ALA A 213 15.34 8.83 9.23
N GLU A 214 15.44 8.84 10.56
CA GLU A 214 16.37 9.72 11.28
C GLU A 214 17.83 9.36 11.00
N GLN A 215 18.19 8.08 11.06
CA GLN A 215 19.58 7.63 10.99
C GLN A 215 20.11 7.46 9.56
N MET A 216 19.24 7.05 8.63
CA MET A 216 19.63 6.67 7.27
C MET A 216 18.85 7.44 6.19
N GLY A 217 18.01 8.39 6.57
CA GLY A 217 17.22 9.19 5.63
C GLY A 217 18.06 9.96 4.63
N ILE A 218 17.69 9.89 3.35
CA ILE A 218 18.36 10.63 2.29
C ILE A 218 17.36 11.54 1.56
N ILE A 219 17.61 12.85 1.62
CA ILE A 219 16.82 13.86 0.91
C ILE A 219 17.67 14.47 -0.20
N PHE A 220 17.25 14.24 -1.45
CA PHE A 220 17.88 14.83 -2.63
C PHE A 220 17.11 16.07 -3.08
N ILE A 221 17.71 17.24 -2.91
CA ILE A 221 17.15 18.53 -3.32
C ILE A 221 17.77 18.91 -4.67
N ASP A 222 16.94 18.87 -5.70
CA ASP A 222 17.29 19.23 -7.08
C ASP A 222 16.93 20.68 -7.39
N GLU A 223 17.58 21.24 -8.41
CA GLU A 223 17.37 22.62 -8.88
C GLU A 223 17.53 23.70 -7.80
N ILE A 224 18.43 23.49 -6.83
CA ILE A 224 18.67 24.47 -5.77
C ILE A 224 19.23 25.77 -6.35
N ASP A 225 19.90 25.70 -7.50
CA ASP A 225 20.40 26.84 -8.26
C ASP A 225 19.29 27.78 -8.72
N LYS A 226 18.05 27.29 -8.90
CA LYS A 226 16.91 28.15 -9.29
C LYS A 226 16.34 28.97 -8.14
N VAL A 227 16.59 28.56 -6.90
CA VAL A 227 16.23 29.30 -5.69
C VAL A 227 17.41 30.08 -5.12
N ALA A 228 18.62 29.89 -5.65
CA ALA A 228 19.78 30.72 -5.39
C ALA A 228 19.63 32.10 -6.05
N THR A 229 19.96 33.17 -5.32
CA THR A 229 19.84 34.54 -5.82
C THR A 229 20.95 34.86 -6.81
N ASN A 230 20.60 35.52 -7.93
CA ASN A 230 21.56 36.27 -8.73
C ASN A 230 21.46 37.74 -8.31
N ASN A 231 22.58 38.32 -7.89
CA ASN A 231 22.78 39.62 -7.22
C ASN A 231 22.23 40.90 -7.90
N GLN A 232 21.22 40.88 -8.77
CA GLN A 232 20.85 42.05 -9.59
C GLN A 232 19.38 42.49 -9.61
N ASN A 233 18.36 41.76 -9.12
CA ASN A 233 16.95 42.19 -9.28
C ASN A 233 16.06 42.01 -8.03
N SER A 234 16.00 43.05 -7.19
CA SER A 234 15.43 43.03 -5.81
C SER A 234 13.91 42.77 -5.65
N GLY A 235 13.17 42.41 -6.71
CA GLY A 235 11.70 42.30 -6.68
C GLY A 235 11.16 40.87 -6.65
N GLN A 236 11.81 39.93 -7.35
CA GLN A 236 11.43 38.49 -7.38
C GLN A 236 12.20 37.65 -6.35
N ASP A 237 13.13 38.26 -5.63
CA ASP A 237 14.08 37.58 -4.76
C ASP A 237 13.49 37.16 -3.41
N VAL A 238 12.43 37.82 -2.92
CA VAL A 238 11.88 37.58 -1.58
C VAL A 238 11.32 36.15 -1.44
N SER A 239 10.57 35.67 -2.43
CA SER A 239 10.00 34.30 -2.40
C SER A 239 11.08 33.22 -2.55
N ARG A 240 12.13 33.46 -3.35
CA ARG A 240 13.23 32.50 -3.54
C ARG A 240 14.15 32.43 -2.31
N GLN A 241 14.42 33.58 -1.69
CA GLN A 241 15.14 33.66 -0.41
C GLN A 241 14.33 33.02 0.73
N GLY A 242 13.00 33.13 0.70
CA GLY A 242 12.10 32.48 1.66
C GLY A 242 12.34 30.97 1.72
N VAL A 243 12.42 30.31 0.56
CA VAL A 243 12.69 28.85 0.50
C VAL A 243 14.01 28.48 1.15
N GLN A 244 15.08 29.28 0.96
CA GLN A 244 16.36 28.99 1.61
C GLN A 244 16.25 29.10 3.12
N ARG A 245 15.57 30.16 3.61
CA ARG A 245 15.38 30.37 5.04
C ARG A 245 14.55 29.26 5.69
N ASP A 246 13.57 28.74 4.96
CA ASP A 246 12.68 27.70 5.46
C ASP A 246 13.31 26.29 5.40
N ILE A 247 14.29 26.06 4.49
CA ILE A 247 15.07 24.80 4.45
C ILE A 247 16.14 24.77 5.55
N LEU A 248 16.72 25.91 5.95
CA LEU A 248 17.82 25.95 6.92
C LEU A 248 17.53 25.21 8.24
N PRO A 249 16.40 25.42 8.93
CA PRO A 249 16.11 24.69 10.17
C PRO A 249 16.11 23.17 10.01
N ILE A 250 15.70 22.67 8.84
CA ILE A 250 15.66 21.23 8.54
C ILE A 250 17.08 20.67 8.41
N LEU A 251 18.01 21.45 7.85
CA LEU A 251 19.42 21.05 7.73
C LEU A 251 20.18 21.16 9.05
N GLU A 252 19.86 22.18 9.85
CA GLU A 252 20.49 22.42 11.15
C GLU A 252 20.06 21.40 12.20
N GLY A 253 18.88 20.79 11.99
CA GLY A 253 18.28 19.82 12.89
C GLY A 253 17.02 20.40 13.53
N SER A 254 15.86 19.87 13.11
CA SER A 254 14.56 20.23 13.69
C SER A 254 13.71 19.00 13.96
N MET A 255 12.75 19.15 14.87
CA MET A 255 11.75 18.12 15.15
C MET A 255 10.51 18.39 14.30
N ILE A 256 10.17 17.45 13.42
CA ILE A 256 9.03 17.57 12.50
C ILE A 256 7.94 16.59 12.92
N GLN A 257 6.71 17.10 13.04
CA GLN A 257 5.55 16.26 13.34
C GLN A 257 5.07 15.55 12.07
N THR A 258 4.95 14.23 12.16
CA THR A 258 4.36 13.37 11.12
C THR A 258 3.15 12.63 11.68
N LYS A 259 2.43 11.92 10.80
CA LYS A 259 1.30 11.05 11.18
C LYS A 259 1.72 9.77 11.92
N TYR A 260 3.02 9.44 11.92
CA TYR A 260 3.56 8.26 12.59
C TYR A 260 4.25 8.60 13.92
N GLY A 261 4.59 9.88 14.12
CA GLY A 261 5.35 10.36 15.28
C GLY A 261 6.17 11.59 14.93
N THR A 262 6.94 12.07 15.88
CA THR A 262 7.92 13.15 15.68
C THR A 262 9.21 12.57 15.13
N VAL A 263 9.86 13.30 14.21
CA VAL A 263 11.10 12.86 13.56
C VAL A 263 12.15 13.96 13.64
N SER A 264 13.35 13.62 14.10
CA SER A 264 14.53 14.50 14.09
C SER A 264 15.25 14.46 12.74
N THR A 265 15.63 15.63 12.22
CA THR A 265 16.36 15.74 10.96
C THR A 265 17.88 15.80 11.13
N GLU A 266 18.38 15.77 12.36
CA GLU A 266 19.80 16.02 12.70
C GLU A 266 20.78 15.07 11.99
N HIS A 267 20.40 13.81 11.79
CA HIS A 267 21.24 12.79 11.17
C HIS A 267 20.83 12.43 9.73
N MET A 268 19.84 13.13 9.17
CA MET A 268 19.44 12.93 7.79
C MET A 268 20.51 13.45 6.83
N LEU A 269 20.75 12.70 5.74
CA LEU A 269 21.71 13.06 4.73
C LEU A 269 21.06 13.86 3.59
N PHE A 270 21.47 15.12 3.46
CA PHE A 270 21.00 16.02 2.42
C PHE A 270 21.97 16.07 1.23
N TYR A 271 21.47 15.78 0.03
CA TYR A 271 22.20 15.98 -1.22
C TYR A 271 21.64 17.16 -1.99
N TRP A 272 22.48 18.17 -2.23
CA TRP A 272 22.13 19.31 -3.08
C TRP A 272 22.72 19.16 -4.46
N CYS A 273 21.89 19.37 -5.48
CA CYS A 273 22.29 19.35 -6.88
C CYS A 273 22.28 20.76 -7.46
N TRP A 274 23.44 21.22 -7.93
CA TRP A 274 23.58 22.47 -8.67
C TRP A 274 23.77 22.14 -10.14
N CYS A 275 22.94 22.72 -11.01
CA CYS A 275 23.16 22.66 -12.45
C CYS A 275 24.09 23.80 -12.90
N ILE A 276 25.27 23.47 -13.44
CA ILE A 276 26.07 24.46 -14.15
C ILE A 276 25.65 24.41 -15.62
N PRO A 277 25.15 25.50 -16.22
CA PRO A 277 24.93 25.55 -17.66
C PRO A 277 26.27 25.37 -18.36
N CYS A 278 26.37 24.40 -19.27
CA CYS A 278 27.51 24.31 -20.17
C CYS A 278 27.53 25.59 -21.02
N CYS A 279 28.53 26.45 -20.83
CA CYS A 279 28.86 27.51 -21.77
C CYS A 279 29.31 26.93 -23.11
#